data_AF-A0A3D0HKE4-F1
#
_entry.id   AF-A0A3D0HKE4-F1
#
_cell.length_a   1.000
_cell.length_b   1.000
_cell.length_c   1.000
_cell.angle_alpha   90.00
_cell.angle_beta   90.00
_cell.angle_gamma   90.00
#
_symmetry.space_group_name_H-M   'P 1'
#
loop_
_entity.id
_entity.type
_entity.pdbx_description
1 polymer ?
#
loop_
_entity_poly.entity_id
_entity_poly.type
_entity_poly.pdbx_seq_one_letter_code
_entity_poly.pdbx_strand_id
1 'polypeptide(L)'
;MGCAFHVAASAAEERPMDWKPDVCWQVPLRLEQHDEDEDHILSIVREWKRRDWGGGGHDFHWWCTDDSSAFVGSRPVYKYLKDELIELCGDEIYEIIVKQLQKPRTTFLPHPQVRKKRSTNS
;
A
#
# COMPACT_ATOMS: atom_id res chain seq x y z
N MET A 1 -18.47 -5.69 16.26
CA MET A 1 -18.93 -4.30 16.04
C MET A 1 -17.83 -3.54 15.32
N GLY A 2 -18.18 -2.71 14.34
CA GLY A 2 -17.24 -1.87 13.59
C GLY A 2 -17.35 -0.39 13.94
N CYS A 3 -16.58 0.46 13.26
CA CYS A 3 -16.66 1.92 13.38
C CYS A 3 -18.10 2.43 13.12
N ALA A 4 -18.60 3.36 13.93
CA ALA A 4 -19.95 3.93 13.78
C ALA A 4 -20.19 4.51 12.37
N PHE A 5 -19.19 5.19 11.80
CA PHE A 5 -19.26 5.73 10.44
C PHE A 5 -19.38 4.63 9.37
N HIS A 6 -18.74 3.47 9.58
CA HIS A 6 -18.87 2.35 8.65
C HIS A 6 -20.30 1.79 8.65
N VAL A 7 -20.90 1.66 9.84
CA VAL A 7 -22.27 1.18 10.01
C VAL A 7 -23.25 2.18 9.40
N ALA A 8 -23.07 3.47 9.66
CA ALA A 8 -23.90 4.54 9.12
C ALA A 8 -23.86 4.58 7.58
N ALA A 9 -22.66 4.57 6.98
CA ALA A 9 -22.51 4.59 5.52
C ALA A 9 -23.16 3.36 4.87
N SER A 10 -22.97 2.17 5.47
CA SER A 10 -23.57 0.94 4.97
C SER A 10 -25.11 0.98 5.04
N ALA A 11 -25.67 1.57 6.11
CA ALA A 11 -27.11 1.74 6.26
C ALA A 11 -27.70 2.77 5.28
N ALA A 12 -26.89 3.74 4.84
CA ALA A 12 -27.22 4.71 3.80
C ALA A 12 -26.95 4.19 2.37
N GLU A 13 -26.40 2.97 2.21
CA GLU A 13 -25.92 2.42 0.93
C GLU A 13 -24.84 3.30 0.26
N GLU A 14 -24.08 4.03 1.05
CA GLU A 14 -23.01 4.92 0.62
C GLU A 14 -21.62 4.34 0.90
N ARG A 15 -20.61 4.87 0.22
CA ARG A 15 -19.22 4.43 0.38
C ARG A 15 -18.73 4.79 1.79
N PRO A 16 -18.24 3.83 2.60
CA PRO A 16 -17.78 4.13 3.95
C PRO A 16 -16.60 5.11 4.05
N MET A 17 -15.82 5.27 2.99
CA MET A 17 -14.70 6.21 2.96
C MET A 17 -15.17 7.66 3.11
N ASP A 18 -16.27 8.00 2.44
CA ASP A 18 -16.82 9.36 2.39
C ASP A 18 -17.38 9.81 3.76
N TRP A 19 -17.61 8.85 4.66
CA TRP A 19 -18.11 9.07 6.03
C TRP A 19 -17.03 8.97 7.10
N LYS A 20 -15.94 8.24 6.83
CA LYS A 20 -14.90 7.97 7.82
C LYS A 20 -13.90 9.14 7.86
N PRO A 21 -13.36 9.49 9.03
CA PRO A 21 -12.18 10.33 9.11
C PRO A 21 -11.01 9.71 8.35
N ASP A 22 -10.11 10.55 7.82
CA ASP A 22 -8.99 10.13 6.97
C ASP A 22 -8.19 8.95 7.51
N VAL A 23 -7.74 9.06 8.76
CA VAL A 23 -6.95 8.01 9.40
C VAL A 23 -7.68 6.66 9.47
N CYS A 24 -9.02 6.67 9.56
CA CYS A 24 -9.80 5.45 9.70
C CYS A 24 -9.98 4.69 8.39
N TRP A 25 -10.06 5.38 7.25
CA TRP A 25 -10.18 4.72 5.95
C TRP A 25 -8.82 4.45 5.32
N GLN A 26 -7.79 5.25 5.65
CA GLN A 26 -6.46 5.06 5.08
C GLN A 26 -5.82 3.73 5.50
N VAL A 27 -5.99 3.27 6.74
CA VAL A 27 -5.43 1.98 7.19
C VAL A 27 -5.97 0.82 6.32
N PRO A 28 -5.09 0.01 5.68
CA PRO A 28 -3.68 -0.18 6.00
C PRO A 28 -2.66 0.63 5.19
N LEU A 29 -3.09 1.51 4.28
CA LEU A 29 -2.23 2.36 3.45
C LEU A 29 -1.84 3.66 4.17
N ARG A 30 -0.58 4.04 4.04
CA ARG A 30 -0.01 5.28 4.53
C ARG A 30 0.64 6.01 3.37
N LEU A 31 0.21 7.25 3.15
CA LEU A 31 0.91 8.20 2.30
C LEU A 31 1.88 9.00 3.16
N GLU A 32 3.16 9.00 2.78
CA GLU A 32 4.17 9.89 3.33
C GLU A 32 4.58 10.88 2.24
N GLN A 33 4.72 12.15 2.61
CA GLN A 33 5.21 13.20 1.73
C GLN A 33 6.49 13.76 2.33
N HIS A 34 7.53 13.81 1.52
CA HIS A 34 8.84 14.35 1.88
C HIS A 34 9.17 15.48 0.92
N ASP A 35 9.42 16.66 1.45
CA ASP A 35 9.97 17.77 0.68
C ASP A 35 11.45 17.44 0.38
N GLU A 36 11.78 17.14 -0.87
CA GLU A 36 13.18 16.92 -1.27
C GLU A 36 13.85 18.27 -1.57
N ASP A 37 13.29 18.98 -2.56
CA ASP A 37 13.81 20.25 -3.10
C ASP A 37 12.62 21.24 -3.25
N GLU A 38 12.89 22.54 -3.52
CA GLU A 38 11.84 23.57 -3.63
C GLU A 38 10.73 23.25 -4.65
N ASP A 39 11.01 22.41 -5.65
CA ASP A 39 10.08 22.08 -6.74
C ASP A 39 9.57 20.62 -6.73
N HIS A 40 9.99 19.79 -5.77
CA HIS A 40 9.71 18.35 -5.80
C HIS A 40 9.27 17.81 -4.43
N ILE A 41 8.09 17.16 -4.42
CA ILE A 41 7.59 16.39 -3.28
C ILE A 41 7.70 14.91 -3.61
N LEU A 42 8.47 14.16 -2.82
CA LEU A 42 8.49 12.71 -2.87
C LEU A 42 7.30 12.15 -2.09
N SER A 43 6.40 11.48 -2.81
CA SER A 43 5.25 10.79 -2.23
C SER A 43 5.47 9.28 -2.18
N ILE A 44 5.37 8.69 -0.98
CA ILE A 44 5.56 7.26 -0.74
C ILE A 44 4.27 6.66 -0.21
N VAL A 45 3.66 5.75 -0.97
CA VAL A 45 2.54 4.92 -0.50
C VAL A 45 3.08 3.59 0.01
N ARG A 46 2.85 3.30 1.28
CA ARG A 46 3.29 2.06 1.94
C ARG A 46 2.25 1.56 2.93
N GLU A 47 2.50 0.40 3.52
CA GLU A 47 1.71 -0.06 4.67
C GLU A 47 1.95 0.83 5.90
N TRP A 48 0.93 1.06 6.71
CA TRP A 48 1.09 1.50 8.10
C TRP A 48 1.80 0.41 8.90
N LYS A 49 2.63 0.83 9.86
CA LYS A 49 3.30 -0.03 10.84
C LYS A 49 2.99 0.42 12.26
N ARG A 50 3.10 -0.49 13.25
CA ARG A 50 2.95 -0.14 14.67
C ARG A 50 3.81 1.05 15.10
N ARG A 51 5.04 1.14 14.58
CA ARG A 51 5.98 2.24 14.87
C ARG A 51 5.48 3.62 14.44
N ASP A 52 4.56 3.69 13.48
CA ASP A 52 4.03 4.96 12.98
C ASP A 52 3.03 5.61 13.96
N TRP A 53 2.60 4.87 15.00
CA TRP A 53 1.68 5.34 16.04
C TRP A 53 2.38 5.81 17.32
N GLY A 54 3.72 5.96 17.28
CA GLY A 54 4.52 6.28 18.46
C GLY A 54 4.41 5.19 19.55
N GLY A 55 4.54 5.59 20.82
CA GLY A 55 4.52 4.64 21.95
C GLY A 55 3.23 3.82 22.06
N GLY A 56 2.09 4.37 21.64
CA GLY A 56 0.78 3.70 21.75
C GLY A 56 0.54 2.56 20.74
N GLY A 57 1.34 2.47 19.67
CA GLY A 57 1.17 1.43 18.65
C GLY A 57 1.42 0.01 19.16
N HIS A 58 2.17 -0.15 20.25
CA HIS A 58 2.41 -1.44 20.88
C HIS A 58 1.19 -1.96 21.65
N ASP A 59 0.32 -1.07 22.13
CA ASP A 59 -0.85 -1.42 22.93
C ASP A 59 -2.08 -1.76 22.07
N PHE A 60 -1.98 -1.64 20.74
CA PHE A 60 -3.06 -2.00 19.83
C PHE A 60 -3.20 -3.51 19.70
N HIS A 61 -4.10 -4.09 20.47
CA HIS A 61 -4.48 -5.52 20.35
C HIS A 61 -5.18 -5.86 19.03
N TRP A 62 -5.79 -4.86 18.38
CA TRP A 62 -6.52 -5.02 17.13
C TRP A 62 -5.63 -4.86 15.87
N TRP A 63 -4.33 -4.58 16.04
CA TRP A 63 -3.41 -4.42 14.92
C TRP A 63 -2.85 -5.76 14.44
N CYS A 64 -3.39 -6.24 13.31
CA CYS A 64 -3.05 -7.55 12.72
C CYS A 64 -2.27 -7.47 11.39
N THR A 65 -2.07 -6.28 10.81
CA THR A 65 -1.47 -6.11 9.48
C THR A 65 0.02 -6.45 9.41
N ASP A 66 0.69 -6.60 10.56
CA ASP A 66 2.08 -7.07 10.63
C ASP A 66 2.22 -8.60 10.61
N ASP A 67 1.12 -9.35 10.76
CA ASP A 67 1.13 -10.81 10.77
C ASP A 67 0.99 -11.38 9.36
N SER A 68 1.63 -12.52 9.10
CA SER A 68 1.54 -13.24 7.81
C SER A 68 0.10 -13.57 7.39
N SER A 69 -0.80 -13.76 8.36
CA SER A 69 -2.23 -14.00 8.14
C SER A 69 -2.96 -12.82 7.51
N ALA A 70 -2.40 -11.60 7.53
CA ALA A 70 -2.94 -10.45 6.82
C ALA A 70 -2.71 -10.52 5.29
N PHE A 71 -1.83 -11.40 4.82
CA PHE A 71 -1.39 -11.47 3.41
C PHE A 71 -1.96 -12.67 2.64
N VAL A 72 -3.16 -13.14 3.02
CA VAL A 72 -3.83 -14.31 2.43
C VAL A 72 -4.94 -13.96 1.43
N GLY A 73 -5.08 -12.68 1.06
CA GLY A 73 -6.12 -12.20 0.16
C GLY A 73 -6.05 -12.79 -1.25
N SER A 74 -7.22 -13.10 -1.83
CA SER A 74 -7.32 -13.65 -3.20
C SER A 74 -7.15 -12.60 -4.31
N ARG A 75 -7.28 -11.31 -3.97
CA ARG A 75 -7.10 -10.18 -4.88
C ARG A 75 -5.83 -9.42 -4.51
N PRO A 76 -4.97 -9.05 -5.48
CA PRO A 76 -3.86 -8.15 -5.24
C PRO A 76 -4.31 -6.83 -4.61
N VAL A 77 -3.53 -6.31 -3.67
CA VAL A 77 -3.87 -5.10 -2.88
C VAL A 77 -4.26 -3.93 -3.76
N TYR A 78 -3.49 -3.64 -4.82
CA TYR A 78 -3.78 -2.51 -5.72
C TYR A 78 -5.15 -2.61 -6.45
N LYS A 79 -5.73 -3.81 -6.54
CA LYS A 79 -7.08 -4.02 -7.08
C LYS A 79 -8.14 -4.02 -6.00
N TYR A 80 -7.80 -4.46 -4.80
CA TYR A 80 -8.73 -4.54 -3.67
C TYR A 80 -8.96 -3.15 -3.07
N LEU A 81 -7.88 -2.38 -2.89
CA LEU A 81 -7.88 -1.02 -2.34
C LEU A 81 -7.75 0.05 -3.44
N LYS A 82 -8.44 -0.15 -4.57
CA LYS A 82 -8.39 0.79 -5.71
C LYS A 82 -8.82 2.20 -5.27
N ASP A 83 -9.95 2.23 -4.58
CA ASP A 83 -10.65 3.43 -4.15
C ASP A 83 -9.79 4.25 -3.17
N GLU A 84 -9.14 3.58 -2.21
CA GLU A 84 -8.21 4.19 -1.26
C GLU A 84 -6.96 4.74 -1.98
N LEU A 85 -6.42 3.99 -2.93
CA LEU A 85 -5.24 4.43 -3.68
C LEU A 85 -5.56 5.66 -4.54
N ILE A 86 -6.71 5.68 -5.22
CA ILE A 86 -7.15 6.83 -5.99
C ILE A 86 -7.35 8.05 -5.08
N GLU A 87 -7.96 7.88 -3.91
CA GLU A 87 -8.13 8.98 -2.95
C GLU A 87 -6.78 9.53 -2.46
N LEU A 88 -5.79 8.65 -2.25
CA LEU A 88 -4.46 9.04 -1.76
C LEU A 88 -3.58 9.70 -2.83
N CYS A 89 -3.62 9.24 -4.08
CA CYS A 89 -2.63 9.63 -5.09
C CYS A 89 -3.22 10.17 -6.41
N GLY A 90 -4.54 10.13 -6.57
CA GLY A 90 -5.23 10.50 -7.79
C GLY A 90 -5.26 9.38 -8.84
N ASP A 91 -6.18 9.50 -9.79
CA ASP A 91 -6.41 8.51 -10.85
C ASP A 91 -5.16 8.29 -11.72
N GLU A 92 -4.49 9.37 -12.12
CA GLU A 92 -3.32 9.29 -13.02
C GLU A 92 -2.18 8.47 -12.39
N ILE A 93 -1.92 8.68 -11.10
CA ILE A 93 -0.88 7.93 -10.38
C ILE A 93 -1.33 6.48 -10.16
N TYR A 94 -2.61 6.25 -9.86
CA TYR A 94 -3.15 4.90 -9.74
C TYR A 94 -2.96 4.08 -11.02
N GLU A 95 -3.23 4.67 -12.19
CA GLU A 95 -3.01 4.00 -13.48
C GLU A 95 -1.55 3.62 -13.71
N ILE A 96 -0.62 4.50 -13.32
CA ILE A 96 0.82 4.20 -13.36
C ILE A 96 1.14 3.02 -12.45
N ILE A 97 0.63 3.00 -11.21
CA ILE A 97 0.82 1.88 -10.27
C ILE A 97 0.33 0.57 -10.89
N VAL A 98 -0.90 0.55 -11.45
CA VAL A 98 -1.46 -0.63 -12.12
C VAL A 98 -0.54 -1.09 -13.25
N LYS A 99 -0.11 -0.17 -14.11
CA LYS A 99 0.76 -0.48 -15.25
C LYS A 99 2.10 -1.06 -14.80
N GLN A 100 2.71 -0.55 -13.74
CA GLN A 100 3.98 -1.08 -13.22
C GLN A 100 3.80 -2.47 -12.62
N LEU A 101 2.74 -2.70 -11.84
CA LEU A 101 2.48 -3.98 -11.17
C LEU A 101 2.00 -5.09 -12.11
N GLN A 102 1.46 -4.74 -13.28
CA GLN A 102 1.07 -5.71 -14.32
C GLN A 102 2.22 -6.12 -15.25
N LYS A 103 3.35 -5.41 -15.23
CA LYS A 103 4.51 -5.81 -16.04
C LYS A 103 4.94 -7.22 -15.65
N PRO A 104 5.31 -8.08 -16.61
CA PRO A 104 5.91 -9.37 -16.30
C PRO A 104 7.09 -9.12 -15.38
N ARG A 105 7.12 -9.80 -14.23
CA ARG A 105 8.21 -9.66 -13.26
C ARG A 105 9.50 -10.02 -13.98
N THR A 106 10.29 -9.01 -14.33
CA THR A 106 11.59 -9.26 -14.92
C THR A 106 12.41 -9.87 -13.81
N THR A 107 12.84 -11.12 -13.98
CA THR A 107 13.94 -11.65 -13.17
C THR A 107 15.10 -10.73 -13.48
N PHE A 108 15.53 -9.91 -12.51
CA PHE A 108 16.78 -9.15 -12.66
C PHE A 108 17.86 -10.15 -13.06
N LEU A 109 18.39 -10.01 -14.29
CA LEU A 109 19.59 -10.74 -14.65
C LEU A 109 20.66 -10.33 -13.63
N PRO A 110 21.46 -11.27 -13.10
CA PRO A 110 22.57 -10.92 -12.23
C PRO A 110 23.40 -9.83 -12.88
N HIS A 111 23.83 -8.84 -12.10
CA HIS A 111 24.74 -7.80 -12.56
C HIS A 111 25.84 -8.42 -13.43
N PRO A 112 26.23 -7.85 -14.58
CA PRO A 112 27.13 -8.49 -15.54
C PRO A 112 28.43 -9.03 -14.94
N GLN A 113 28.91 -8.45 -13.84
CA GLN A 113 30.08 -8.91 -13.08
C GLN A 113 29.87 -10.23 -12.31
N VAL A 114 28.63 -10.60 -11.98
CA VAL A 114 28.27 -11.83 -11.25
C VAL A 114 27.91 -12.99 -12.20
N ARG A 115 27.89 -12.71 -13.51
CA ARG A 115 27.60 -13.71 -14.55
C ARG A 115 28.80 -14.65 -14.70
N LYS A 116 28.75 -15.84 -14.07
CA LYS A 116 29.76 -16.89 -14.26
C LYS A 116 29.94 -17.17 -15.76
N LYS A 117 31.17 -16.99 -16.27
CA LYS A 117 31.55 -17.44 -17.62
C LYS A 117 31.35 -18.96 -17.67
N ARG A 118 30.51 -19.44 -18.58
CA ARG A 118 30.41 -20.88 -18.87
C ARG A 118 31.77 -21.33 -19.41
N SER A 119 32.46 -22.22 -18.70
CA SER A 119 33.64 -22.89 -19.25
C SER A 119 33.16 -23.81 -20.38
N THR A 120 33.49 -23.47 -21.62
CA THR A 120 33.41 -24.39 -22.74
C THR A 120 34.54 -25.41 -22.55
N ASN A 121 34.20 -26.63 -22.11
CA ASN A 121 35.14 -27.75 -22.21
C ASN A 121 35.32 -28.09 -23.69
N SER A 122 36.59 -28.16 -24.08
CA SER A 122 37.07 -28.64 -25.39
C SER A 122 36.72 -30.10 -25.64
#